data_AF-A0A8T0T3N9-F1
#
_entry.id   AF-A0A8T0T3N9-F1
#
_cell.length_a   1.000
_cell.length_b   1.000
_cell.length_c   1.000
_cell.angle_alpha   90.00
_cell.angle_beta   90.00
_cell.angle_gamma   90.00
#
_symmetry.space_group_name_H-M   'P 1'
#
loop_
_entity.id
_entity.type
_entity.pdbx_description
1 polymer ?
#
loop_
_entity_poly.entity_id
_entity_poly.type
_entity_poly.pdbx_seq_one_letter_code
_entity_poly.pdbx_strand_id
1 'polypeptide(L)'
;MCGSAPSHPATLLVRPFGGSGPEAHGWSCWRCFRQPARCGSMAVRLDTDGGFARFALGDPEGAKQKGSQMQQPPKKKKMSRKAKVNQLKWYRLKAKKKMKSPNPEVRIRYKLEKAKRKEEWLIEKLRKYEVPRTPEPVHDPEILTEEEKFYLKRTGEKKKNYVPVGRRGVFGGVVLNMHLHWKKHETVKVVCKPCRPGQVYEYAEELTRLSKGTVIDIKPSNTIIFYRGKNYVQPKVMSPPDTLSKQKALEKYRYEQSLEHTSQFIEKLEKELEDYQKHVALFKNREGATSVDEETTVDDRTVTSYSE
;
A
#
# COMPACT_ATOMS: atom_id res chain seq x y z
N MET A 1 35.86 46.66 -34.46
CA MET A 1 35.68 48.12 -34.53
C MET A 1 34.25 48.40 -34.96
N CYS A 2 33.47 48.99 -34.03
CA CYS A 2 32.34 49.94 -34.18
C CYS A 2 31.22 49.59 -35.19
N GLY A 3 29.99 49.27 -34.76
CA GLY A 3 28.93 50.22 -34.34
C GLY A 3 27.92 50.34 -35.50
N SER A 4 26.58 50.32 -35.38
CA SER A 4 25.66 50.83 -34.35
C SER A 4 24.24 50.24 -34.55
N ALA A 5 23.41 50.36 -33.50
CA ALA A 5 21.99 49.96 -33.41
C ALA A 5 21.03 50.85 -34.25
N PRO A 6 19.73 50.50 -34.32
CA PRO A 6 18.71 51.25 -33.55
C PRO A 6 17.53 50.38 -33.02
N SER A 7 17.16 50.49 -31.74
CA SER A 7 16.04 51.27 -31.14
C SER A 7 14.67 50.57 -31.09
N HIS A 8 14.28 50.14 -29.88
CA HIS A 8 12.90 49.85 -29.46
C HIS A 8 12.12 51.13 -29.14
N PRO A 9 10.79 51.04 -29.02
CA PRO A 9 10.17 51.58 -27.81
C PRO A 9 9.29 50.57 -27.04
N ALA A 10 9.48 50.58 -25.72
CA ALA A 10 8.75 49.84 -24.72
C ALA A 10 7.39 50.50 -24.42
N THR A 11 6.35 49.68 -24.22
CA THR A 11 5.07 50.14 -23.66
C THR A 11 4.99 49.70 -22.21
N LEU A 12 4.87 50.69 -21.33
CA LEU A 12 4.60 50.58 -19.89
C LEU A 12 3.10 50.40 -19.66
N LEU A 13 2.71 49.44 -18.81
CA LEU A 13 1.45 49.58 -18.05
C LEU A 13 1.54 48.89 -16.68
N VAL A 14 1.88 49.71 -15.68
CA VAL A 14 1.31 49.83 -14.33
C VAL A 14 0.86 48.56 -13.59
N ARG A 15 1.63 48.25 -12.53
CA ARG A 15 1.16 47.54 -11.32
C ARG A 15 0.42 48.52 -10.39
N PRO A 16 -0.53 48.04 -9.56
CA PRO A 16 -0.71 48.59 -8.23
C PRO A 16 -0.42 47.55 -7.14
N PHE A 17 0.26 48.05 -6.10
CA PHE A 17 0.57 47.39 -4.84
C PHE A 17 -0.62 47.44 -3.87
N GLY A 18 -0.73 46.40 -3.04
CA GLY A 18 -0.88 46.52 -1.58
C GLY A 18 -2.23 46.93 -0.99
N GLY A 19 -2.90 45.98 -0.33
CA GLY A 19 -3.98 46.24 0.64
C GLY A 19 -4.20 45.03 1.55
N SER A 20 -4.05 45.23 2.86
CA SER A 20 -3.87 44.26 3.92
C SER A 20 -5.15 43.93 4.71
N GLY A 21 -5.39 42.63 4.95
CA GLY A 21 -6.16 42.02 6.08
C GLY A 21 -7.69 42.12 6.07
N PRO A 22 -8.42 41.38 6.94
CA PRO A 22 -8.01 40.31 7.85
C PRO A 22 -8.69 38.95 7.59
N GLU A 23 -8.15 37.92 8.24
CA GLU A 23 -8.66 36.55 8.34
C GLU A 23 -10.10 36.50 8.89
N ALA A 24 -10.99 35.81 8.18
CA ALA A 24 -12.27 35.35 8.70
C ALA A 24 -12.32 33.82 8.66
N HIS A 25 -12.37 33.24 9.85
CA HIS A 25 -12.51 31.81 10.10
C HIS A 25 -13.84 31.28 9.55
N GLY A 26 -13.79 30.58 8.41
CA GLY A 26 -14.90 29.82 7.87
C GLY A 26 -14.94 28.40 8.41
N TRP A 27 -15.73 28.18 9.47
CA TRP A 27 -16.19 26.85 9.86
C TRP A 27 -17.10 26.27 8.78
N SER A 28 -16.72 25.13 8.18
CA SER A 28 -17.61 24.12 7.60
C SER A 28 -16.71 23.00 7.03
N CYS A 29 -17.04 21.72 7.01
CA CYS A 29 -18.14 20.93 7.53
C CYS A 29 -17.52 19.53 7.62
N TRP A 30 -17.36 18.99 8.83
CA TRP A 30 -17.06 17.57 8.98
C TRP A 30 -18.31 16.80 8.53
N ARG A 31 -18.33 16.36 7.26
CA ARG A 31 -19.29 15.34 6.81
C ARG A 31 -19.01 14.06 7.58
N CYS A 32 -19.77 13.85 8.64
CA CYS A 32 -19.96 12.55 9.24
C CYS A 32 -20.60 11.64 8.18
N PHE A 33 -19.81 10.68 7.69
CA PHE A 33 -20.30 9.54 6.93
C PHE A 33 -21.17 8.70 7.88
N ARG A 34 -22.47 9.00 7.93
CA ARG A 34 -23.48 8.21 8.63
C ARG A 34 -23.69 6.96 7.77
N GLN A 35 -23.37 5.78 8.31
CA GLN A 35 -23.75 4.52 7.68
C GLN A 35 -25.27 4.50 7.45
N PRO A 36 -25.77 3.95 6.32
CA PRO A 36 -27.21 3.78 6.16
C PRO A 36 -27.71 2.81 7.21
N ALA A 37 -28.64 3.27 8.05
CA ALA A 37 -29.39 2.41 8.93
C ALA A 37 -30.24 1.48 8.06
N ARG A 38 -30.11 0.16 8.25
CA ARG A 38 -31.11 -0.78 7.74
C ARG A 38 -32.42 -0.48 8.45
N CYS A 39 -33.38 0.09 7.73
CA CYS A 39 -34.75 0.17 8.21
C CYS A 39 -35.38 -1.21 8.00
N GLY A 40 -35.70 -1.91 9.09
CA GLY A 40 -36.62 -3.04 9.01
C GLY A 40 -38.00 -2.50 8.60
N SER A 41 -38.73 -3.24 7.76
CA SER A 41 -40.08 -2.87 7.35
C SER A 41 -40.98 -2.77 8.59
N MET A 42 -41.35 -1.55 8.98
CA MET A 42 -42.41 -1.32 9.96
C MET A 42 -43.75 -1.35 9.23
N ALA A 43 -44.65 -2.25 9.64
CA ALA A 43 -46.00 -2.31 9.09
C ALA A 43 -46.81 -1.12 9.61
N VAL A 44 -47.41 -0.35 8.69
CA VAL A 44 -48.32 0.75 9.01
C VAL A 44 -49.73 0.23 8.86
N ARG A 45 -50.56 0.35 9.90
CA ARG A 45 -52.00 0.09 9.80
C ARG A 45 -52.77 1.39 9.72
N LEU A 46 -53.82 1.38 8.90
CA LEU A 46 -54.76 2.47 8.69
C LEU A 46 -56.10 2.03 9.26
N ASP A 47 -56.53 2.67 10.35
CA ASP A 47 -57.86 2.47 10.92
C ASP A 47 -58.76 3.66 10.54
N THR A 48 -59.98 3.36 10.13
CA THR A 48 -60.95 4.32 9.57
C THR A 48 -62.26 4.42 10.36
N ASP A 49 -62.32 3.81 11.54
CA ASP A 49 -63.58 3.55 12.26
C ASP A 49 -64.21 4.78 12.94
N GLY A 50 -63.71 5.99 12.66
CA GLY A 50 -64.20 7.24 13.26
C GLY A 50 -64.37 8.40 12.29
N GLY A 51 -64.48 8.16 10.99
CA GLY A 51 -64.63 9.22 9.98
C GLY A 51 -63.37 10.05 9.71
N PHE A 52 -62.24 9.71 10.36
CA PHE A 52 -60.91 10.26 10.09
C PHE A 52 -59.88 9.14 10.08
N ALA A 53 -59.04 9.15 9.04
CA ALA A 53 -57.96 8.17 8.86
C ALA A 53 -56.83 8.40 9.89
N ARG A 54 -56.52 7.39 10.71
CA ARG A 54 -55.38 7.40 11.64
C ARG A 54 -54.41 6.29 11.29
N PHE A 55 -53.12 6.64 11.22
CA PHE A 55 -52.04 5.68 10.97
C PHE A 55 -51.34 5.34 12.28
N ALA A 56 -51.30 4.05 12.62
CA ALA A 56 -50.58 3.54 13.78
C ALA A 56 -49.39 2.69 13.34
N LEU A 57 -48.27 2.82 14.07
CA LEU A 57 -47.05 2.06 13.89
C LEU A 57 -46.89 1.12 15.10
N GLY A 58 -47.12 -0.18 14.89
CA GLY A 58 -46.96 -1.20 15.91
C GLY A 58 -46.90 -2.61 15.31
N ASP A 59 -46.02 -3.45 15.87
CA ASP A 59 -45.92 -4.86 15.52
C ASP A 59 -47.12 -5.66 16.08
N PRO A 60 -47.61 -6.70 15.37
CA PRO A 60 -48.65 -7.57 15.90
C PRO A 60 -48.04 -8.53 16.93
N GLU A 61 -48.32 -8.33 18.22
CA GLU A 61 -47.99 -9.34 19.23
C GLU A 61 -48.99 -10.50 19.17
N GLY A 62 -48.48 -11.74 19.15
CA GLY A 62 -49.34 -12.91 19.33
C GLY A 62 -48.75 -14.29 19.01
N ALA A 63 -47.47 -14.58 19.31
CA ALA A 63 -47.02 -15.98 19.39
C ALA A 63 -45.75 -16.12 20.25
N LYS A 64 -45.91 -16.68 21.46
CA LYS A 64 -44.80 -17.18 22.28
C LYS A 64 -44.14 -18.36 21.56
N GLN A 65 -43.00 -18.14 20.93
CA GLN A 65 -42.06 -19.20 20.57
C GLN A 65 -40.78 -19.03 21.40
N LYS A 66 -40.43 -20.08 22.15
CA LYS A 66 -39.16 -20.23 22.89
C LYS A 66 -38.00 -20.24 21.88
N GLY A 67 -37.46 -19.07 21.58
CA GLY A 67 -36.22 -18.90 20.81
C GLY A 67 -35.01 -18.84 21.74
N SER A 68 -33.99 -19.64 21.45
CA SER A 68 -32.70 -19.65 22.11
C SER A 68 -32.11 -18.24 22.24
N GLN A 69 -31.64 -17.89 23.44
CA GLN A 69 -30.93 -16.64 23.69
C GLN A 69 -29.58 -16.67 22.96
N MET A 70 -29.57 -16.16 21.72
CA MET A 70 -28.34 -15.74 21.06
C MET A 70 -27.84 -14.49 21.82
N GLN A 71 -26.86 -14.68 22.70
CA GLN A 71 -26.23 -13.60 23.44
C GLN A 71 -25.65 -12.59 22.43
N GLN A 72 -26.21 -11.38 22.41
CA GLN A 72 -25.60 -10.30 21.65
C GLN A 72 -24.22 -10.00 22.25
N PRO A 73 -23.17 -9.84 21.43
CA PRO A 73 -21.85 -9.53 21.93
C PRO A 73 -21.92 -8.25 22.78
N PRO A 74 -21.22 -8.20 23.93
CA PRO A 74 -21.36 -7.12 24.88
C PRO A 74 -21.08 -5.77 24.21
N LYS A 75 -22.05 -4.84 24.30
CA LYS A 75 -21.90 -3.47 23.79
C LYS A 75 -20.72 -2.82 24.51
N LYS A 76 -19.57 -2.70 23.83
CA LYS A 76 -18.36 -2.05 24.38
C LYS A 76 -18.74 -0.63 24.84
N LYS A 77 -18.77 -0.38 26.16
CA LYS A 77 -19.01 0.96 26.73
C LYS A 77 -17.97 1.92 26.14
N LYS A 78 -18.42 2.91 25.37
CA LYS A 78 -17.53 3.93 24.79
C LYS A 78 -16.99 4.79 25.94
N MET A 79 -15.66 4.86 26.07
CA MET A 79 -15.03 5.70 27.10
C MET A 79 -15.44 7.16 26.94
N SER A 80 -15.53 7.88 28.06
CA SER A 80 -15.69 9.34 28.04
C SER A 80 -14.58 10.00 27.23
N ARG A 81 -14.90 11.12 26.54
CA ARG A 81 -13.93 11.91 25.76
C ARG A 81 -12.69 12.24 26.58
N LYS A 82 -12.87 12.63 27.86
CA LYS A 82 -11.77 12.97 28.79
C LYS A 82 -10.90 11.76 29.12
N ALA A 83 -11.51 10.60 29.34
CA ALA A 83 -10.78 9.35 29.58
C ALA A 83 -9.96 8.91 28.35
N LYS A 84 -10.52 9.05 27.15
CA LYS A 84 -9.80 8.77 25.89
C LYS A 84 -8.58 9.68 25.69
N VAL A 85 -8.73 10.99 25.98
CA VAL A 85 -7.63 11.96 25.89
C VAL A 85 -6.52 11.62 26.89
N ASN A 86 -6.87 11.32 28.15
CA ASN A 86 -5.88 10.91 29.17
C ASN A 86 -5.14 9.63 28.76
N GLN A 87 -5.86 8.65 28.20
CA GLN A 87 -5.27 7.42 27.68
C GLN A 87 -4.24 7.70 26.57
N LEU A 88 -4.59 8.56 25.60
CA LEU A 88 -3.67 8.97 24.53
C LEU A 88 -2.46 9.74 25.06
N LYS A 89 -2.66 10.63 26.05
CA LYS A 89 -1.58 11.37 26.73
C LYS A 89 -0.59 10.40 27.38
N TRP A 90 -1.10 9.36 28.06
CA TRP A 90 -0.27 8.34 28.68
C TRP A 90 0.56 7.54 27.68
N TYR A 91 -0.05 7.09 26.56
CA TYR A 91 0.71 6.43 25.49
C TYR A 91 1.78 7.33 24.88
N ARG A 92 1.48 8.62 24.65
CA ARG A 92 2.47 9.60 24.18
C ARG A 92 3.63 9.76 25.17
N LEU A 93 3.34 9.80 26.47
CA LEU A 93 4.38 9.94 27.50
C LEU A 93 5.30 8.72 27.55
N LYS A 94 4.74 7.50 27.48
CA LYS A 94 5.53 6.26 27.39
C LYS A 94 6.37 6.21 26.12
N ALA A 95 5.82 6.61 24.98
CA ALA A 95 6.56 6.70 23.72
C ALA A 95 7.73 7.70 23.83
N LYS A 96 7.51 8.87 24.43
CA LYS A 96 8.57 9.85 24.69
C LYS A 96 9.65 9.29 25.61
N LYS A 97 9.29 8.57 26.68
CA LYS A 97 10.25 7.91 27.59
C LYS A 97 11.14 6.91 26.88
N LYS A 98 10.56 6.05 26.03
CA LYS A 98 11.32 5.07 25.22
C LYS A 98 12.21 5.73 24.16
N MET A 99 11.83 6.90 23.64
CA MET A 99 12.63 7.61 22.65
C MET A 99 13.76 8.46 23.24
N LYS A 100 13.56 8.98 24.45
CA LYS A 100 14.55 9.76 25.20
C LYS A 100 15.36 8.89 26.18
N SER A 101 15.28 7.55 26.09
CA SER A 101 16.05 6.70 26.98
C SER A 101 17.55 6.85 26.69
N PRO A 102 18.42 6.92 27.71
CA PRO A 102 19.86 6.99 27.52
C PRO A 102 20.42 5.78 26.76
N ASN A 103 19.86 4.60 26.99
CA ASN A 103 20.26 3.38 26.30
C ASN A 103 19.78 3.40 24.82
N PRO A 104 20.71 3.34 23.84
CA PRO A 104 20.37 3.36 22.41
C PRO A 104 19.67 2.07 21.95
N GLU A 105 19.96 0.92 22.55
CA GLU A 105 19.32 -0.36 22.22
C GLU A 105 17.81 -0.30 22.44
N VAL A 106 17.39 0.30 23.55
CA VAL A 106 15.97 0.50 23.89
C VAL A 106 15.28 1.40 22.86
N ARG A 107 16.00 2.42 22.35
CA ARG A 107 15.49 3.32 21.31
C ARG A 107 15.33 2.58 19.97
N ILE A 108 16.34 1.82 19.57
CA ILE A 108 16.34 1.06 18.31
C ILE A 108 15.25 0.00 18.32
N ARG A 109 15.17 -0.82 19.38
CA ARG A 109 14.12 -1.85 19.55
C ARG A 109 12.71 -1.25 19.50
N TYR A 110 12.50 -0.09 20.11
CA TYR A 110 11.20 0.58 20.04
C TYR A 110 10.86 1.07 18.62
N LYS A 111 11.83 1.58 17.85
CA LYS A 111 11.62 1.96 16.44
C LYS A 111 11.29 0.72 15.60
N LEU A 112 12.02 -0.39 15.81
CA LEU A 112 11.79 -1.67 15.14
C LEU A 112 10.37 -2.19 15.39
N GLU A 113 9.94 -2.27 16.65
CA GLU A 113 8.60 -2.74 17.02
C GLU A 113 7.51 -1.89 16.34
N LYS A 114 7.72 -0.57 16.24
CA LYS A 114 6.79 0.34 15.56
C LYS A 114 6.79 0.13 14.04
N ALA A 115 7.94 -0.12 13.43
CA ALA A 115 8.08 -0.37 12.01
C ALA A 115 7.46 -1.72 11.61
N LYS A 116 7.75 -2.80 12.35
CA LYS A 116 7.17 -4.14 12.14
C LYS A 116 5.63 -4.13 12.24
N ARG A 117 5.08 -3.46 13.25
CA ARG A 117 3.62 -3.27 13.35
C ARG A 117 3.01 -2.53 12.15
N LYS A 118 3.74 -1.55 11.60
CA LYS A 118 3.29 -0.80 10.42
C LYS A 118 3.38 -1.67 9.16
N GLU A 119 4.42 -2.46 9.03
CA GLU A 119 4.62 -3.43 7.94
C GLU A 119 3.48 -4.46 7.92
N GLU A 120 3.20 -5.11 9.05
CA GLU A 120 2.08 -6.05 9.21
C GLU A 120 0.74 -5.42 8.80
N TRP A 121 0.49 -4.18 9.24
CA TRP A 121 -0.71 -3.44 8.87
C TRP A 121 -0.78 -3.16 7.37
N LEU A 122 0.35 -2.81 6.73
CA LEU A 122 0.42 -2.61 5.28
C LEU A 122 0.18 -3.92 4.52
N ILE A 123 0.74 -5.04 4.98
CA ILE A 123 0.50 -6.37 4.41
C ILE A 123 -0.99 -6.74 4.53
N GLU A 124 -1.61 -6.52 5.69
CA GLU A 124 -3.05 -6.78 5.89
C GLU A 124 -3.92 -5.91 4.96
N LYS A 125 -3.48 -4.68 4.66
CA LYS A 125 -4.14 -3.83 3.67
C LYS A 125 -3.96 -4.36 2.25
N LEU A 126 -2.76 -4.79 1.87
CA LEU A 126 -2.46 -5.33 0.54
C LEU A 126 -3.21 -6.63 0.25
N ARG A 127 -3.33 -7.53 1.23
CA ARG A 127 -4.13 -8.76 1.13
C ARG A 127 -5.59 -8.51 0.72
N LYS A 128 -6.16 -7.34 1.02
CA LYS A 128 -7.53 -6.96 0.62
C LYS A 128 -7.65 -6.62 -0.86
N TYR A 129 -6.53 -6.34 -1.53
CA TYR A 129 -6.46 -6.04 -2.96
C TYR A 129 -5.96 -7.23 -3.79
N GLU A 130 -5.52 -8.31 -3.14
CA GLU A 130 -5.26 -9.58 -3.82
C GLU A 130 -6.60 -10.17 -4.26
N VAL A 131 -6.83 -10.17 -5.57
CA VAL A 131 -8.00 -10.83 -6.14
C VAL A 131 -7.69 -12.31 -6.22
N PRO A 132 -8.56 -13.20 -5.69
CA PRO A 132 -8.36 -14.63 -5.79
C PRO A 132 -8.09 -15.03 -7.24
N ARG A 133 -7.04 -15.84 -7.45
CA ARG A 133 -6.81 -16.47 -8.74
C ARG A 133 -7.87 -17.55 -8.89
N THR A 134 -8.97 -17.23 -9.57
CA THR A 134 -9.89 -18.27 -10.04
C THR A 134 -9.11 -19.19 -10.98
N PRO A 135 -9.08 -20.51 -10.74
CA PRO A 135 -8.43 -21.43 -11.65
C PRO A 135 -9.09 -21.28 -13.02
N GLU A 136 -8.28 -20.93 -14.02
CA GLU A 136 -8.78 -20.77 -15.37
C GLU A 136 -9.18 -22.12 -15.94
N PRO A 137 -10.23 -22.19 -16.77
CA PRO A 137 -10.39 -23.30 -17.68
C PRO A 137 -9.11 -23.43 -18.50
N VAL A 138 -8.58 -24.65 -18.61
CA VAL A 138 -7.42 -24.98 -19.44
C VAL A 138 -7.73 -24.49 -20.86
N HIS A 139 -7.23 -23.31 -21.21
CA HIS A 139 -7.28 -22.85 -22.58
C HIS A 139 -6.19 -23.63 -23.30
N ASP A 140 -6.55 -24.37 -24.34
CA ASP A 140 -5.57 -25.04 -25.19
C ASP A 140 -4.55 -23.98 -25.61
N PRO A 141 -3.28 -24.08 -25.18
CA PRO A 141 -2.27 -23.21 -25.73
C PRO A 141 -2.20 -23.56 -27.20
N GLU A 142 -2.79 -22.72 -28.07
CA GLU A 142 -2.56 -22.82 -29.51
C GLU A 142 -1.04 -22.88 -29.66
N ILE A 143 -0.51 -24.06 -30.02
CA ILE A 143 0.94 -24.30 -30.09
C ILE A 143 1.43 -23.49 -31.27
N LEU A 144 1.81 -22.24 -30.98
CA LEU A 144 2.44 -21.34 -31.92
C LEU A 144 3.79 -21.95 -32.28
N THR A 145 3.98 -22.24 -33.57
CA THR A 145 5.26 -22.73 -34.06
C THR A 145 6.34 -21.66 -33.87
N GLU A 146 7.61 -22.07 -33.86
CA GLU A 146 8.71 -21.12 -33.65
C GLU A 146 8.79 -20.08 -34.77
N GLU A 147 8.44 -20.47 -35.99
CA GLU A 147 8.39 -19.58 -37.17
C GLU A 147 7.30 -18.53 -37.00
N GLU A 148 6.11 -18.93 -36.55
CA GLU A 148 4.99 -18.02 -36.26
C GLU A 148 5.36 -17.03 -35.15
N LYS A 149 5.99 -17.50 -34.07
CA LYS A 149 6.47 -16.64 -32.97
C LYS A 149 7.49 -15.63 -33.48
N PHE A 150 8.44 -16.05 -34.31
CA PHE A 150 9.45 -15.16 -34.88
C PHE A 150 8.81 -14.10 -35.80
N TYR A 151 7.86 -14.51 -36.64
CA TYR A 151 7.10 -13.59 -37.51
C TYR A 151 6.32 -12.56 -36.68
N LEU A 152 5.60 -12.99 -35.64
CA LEU A 152 4.81 -12.13 -34.77
C LEU A 152 5.69 -11.19 -33.94
N LYS A 153 6.86 -11.65 -33.49
CA LYS A 153 7.86 -10.82 -32.81
C LYS A 153 8.31 -9.67 -33.71
N ARG A 154 8.72 -9.99 -34.95
CA ARG A 154 9.19 -8.98 -35.92
C ARG A 154 8.07 -8.01 -36.32
N THR A 155 6.86 -8.53 -36.53
CA THR A 155 5.69 -7.74 -36.93
C THR A 155 5.18 -6.87 -35.78
N GLY A 156 5.10 -7.42 -34.57
CA GLY A 156 4.67 -6.71 -33.36
C GLY A 156 5.62 -5.57 -32.97
N GLU A 157 6.93 -5.75 -33.17
CA GLU A 157 7.90 -4.69 -32.97
C GLU A 157 7.69 -3.50 -33.91
N LYS A 158 7.46 -3.77 -35.21
CA LYS A 158 7.27 -2.73 -36.24
C LYS A 158 5.97 -1.94 -36.07
N LYS A 159 4.89 -2.58 -35.62
CA LYS A 159 3.58 -1.91 -35.48
C LYS A 159 3.62 -0.79 -34.45
N LYS A 160 2.77 0.23 -34.56
CA LYS A 160 2.77 1.40 -33.65
C LYS A 160 1.73 1.33 -32.54
N ASN A 161 0.94 0.26 -32.46
CA ASN A 161 -0.11 0.13 -31.47
C ASN A 161 0.46 -0.32 -30.12
N TYR A 162 0.30 0.53 -29.10
CA TYR A 162 0.80 0.26 -27.77
C TYR A 162 -0.20 0.65 -26.68
N VAL A 163 -0.14 -0.06 -25.56
CA VAL A 163 -0.90 0.17 -24.34
C VAL A 163 0.09 0.56 -23.23
N PRO A 164 0.02 1.80 -22.72
CA PRO A 164 0.89 2.22 -21.62
C PRO A 164 0.38 1.69 -20.28
N VAL A 165 1.26 1.02 -19.54
CA VAL A 165 1.06 0.61 -18.15
C VAL A 165 1.93 1.49 -17.27
N GLY A 166 1.28 2.29 -16.42
CA GLY A 166 1.95 3.20 -15.50
C GLY A 166 2.12 2.62 -14.09
N ARG A 167 2.35 3.50 -13.11
CA ARG A 167 2.46 3.16 -11.68
C ARG A 167 1.31 2.33 -11.10
N ARG A 168 0.12 2.40 -11.72
CA ARG A 168 -1.06 1.65 -11.27
C ARG A 168 -0.96 0.15 -11.56
N GLY A 169 -0.01 -0.27 -12.40
CA GLY A 169 0.09 -1.64 -12.89
C GLY A 169 -1.09 -2.04 -13.75
N VAL A 170 -1.36 -3.35 -13.77
CA VAL A 170 -2.46 -3.96 -14.52
C VAL A 170 -3.79 -3.73 -13.80
N PHE A 171 -4.76 -3.16 -14.52
CA PHE A 171 -6.13 -2.98 -14.04
C PHE A 171 -7.08 -3.12 -15.24
N GLY A 172 -8.39 -3.22 -15.00
CA GLY A 172 -9.38 -3.53 -16.05
C GLY A 172 -9.33 -2.64 -17.29
N GLY A 173 -8.96 -1.36 -17.12
CA GLY A 173 -8.81 -0.43 -18.24
C GLY A 173 -7.63 -0.75 -19.18
N VAL A 174 -6.58 -1.42 -18.69
CA VAL A 174 -5.46 -1.89 -19.54
C VAL A 174 -5.94 -3.02 -20.44
N VAL A 175 -6.64 -4.00 -19.87
CA VAL A 175 -7.20 -5.16 -20.58
C VAL A 175 -8.24 -4.72 -21.61
N LEU A 176 -9.14 -3.81 -21.22
CA LEU A 176 -10.08 -3.15 -22.13
C LEU A 176 -9.35 -2.54 -23.34
N ASN A 177 -8.26 -1.80 -23.09
CA ASN A 177 -7.50 -1.16 -24.15
C ASN A 177 -6.80 -2.17 -25.08
N MET A 178 -6.32 -3.30 -24.53
CA MET A 178 -5.77 -4.39 -25.33
C MET A 178 -6.81 -4.97 -26.29
N HIS A 179 -8.01 -5.30 -25.79
CA HIS A 179 -9.09 -5.82 -26.64
C HIS A 179 -9.54 -4.82 -27.71
N LEU A 180 -9.51 -3.51 -27.43
CA LEU A 180 -9.79 -2.48 -28.42
C LEU A 180 -8.77 -2.49 -29.57
N HIS A 181 -7.48 -2.67 -29.27
CA HIS A 181 -6.46 -2.82 -30.30
C HIS A 181 -6.61 -4.13 -31.08
N TRP A 182 -7.02 -5.21 -30.41
CA TRP A 182 -7.18 -6.52 -31.04
C TRP A 182 -8.33 -6.63 -32.03
N LYS A 183 -9.27 -5.67 -32.01
CA LYS A 183 -10.30 -5.54 -33.05
C LYS A 183 -9.72 -5.36 -34.45
N LYS A 184 -8.59 -4.63 -34.56
CA LYS A 184 -7.97 -4.29 -35.85
C LYS A 184 -6.58 -4.89 -36.05
N HIS A 185 -5.90 -5.25 -34.97
CA HIS A 185 -4.50 -5.69 -35.01
C HIS A 185 -4.33 -7.00 -34.28
N GLU A 186 -3.60 -7.93 -34.86
CA GLU A 186 -3.36 -9.24 -34.25
C GLU A 186 -2.44 -9.20 -33.01
N THR A 187 -1.51 -8.23 -32.99
CA THR A 187 -0.53 -8.07 -31.92
C THR A 187 -0.70 -6.71 -31.26
N VAL A 188 -0.32 -6.57 -29.98
CA VAL A 188 -0.32 -5.31 -29.24
C VAL A 188 0.94 -5.20 -28.39
N LYS A 189 1.53 -4.00 -28.30
CA LYS A 189 2.67 -3.74 -27.42
C LYS A 189 2.21 -3.18 -26.08
N VAL A 190 2.62 -3.77 -24.97
CA VAL A 190 2.34 -3.25 -23.63
C VAL A 190 3.63 -2.66 -23.06
N VAL A 191 3.64 -1.33 -22.86
CA VAL A 191 4.83 -0.61 -22.39
C VAL A 191 4.68 -0.32 -20.90
N CYS A 192 5.49 -0.95 -20.06
CA CYS A 192 5.41 -0.83 -18.61
C CYS A 192 6.45 0.18 -18.11
N LYS A 193 6.03 1.43 -17.83
CA LYS A 193 6.90 2.49 -17.31
C LYS A 193 6.16 3.35 -16.26
N PRO A 194 6.68 3.50 -15.02
CA PRO A 194 7.85 2.85 -14.41
C PRO A 194 7.54 1.41 -13.99
N CYS A 195 8.54 0.53 -14.07
CA CYS A 195 8.43 -0.88 -13.66
C CYS A 195 9.68 -1.27 -12.86
N ARG A 196 9.50 -2.02 -11.78
CA ARG A 196 10.62 -2.65 -11.06
C ARG A 196 11.21 -3.78 -11.92
N PRO A 197 12.51 -4.11 -11.78
CA PRO A 197 13.05 -5.31 -12.40
C PRO A 197 12.26 -6.54 -11.91
N GLY A 198 11.96 -7.49 -12.80
CA GLY A 198 11.16 -8.68 -12.47
C GLY A 198 9.64 -8.47 -12.55
N GLN A 199 9.13 -7.29 -12.20
CA GLN A 199 7.68 -7.00 -12.17
C GLN A 199 7.01 -7.07 -13.57
N VAL A 200 7.79 -6.94 -14.65
CA VAL A 200 7.29 -7.10 -16.02
C VAL A 200 6.76 -8.52 -16.25
N TYR A 201 7.38 -9.54 -15.64
CA TYR A 201 6.93 -10.93 -15.76
C TYR A 201 5.62 -11.17 -15.04
N GLU A 202 5.45 -10.61 -13.83
CA GLU A 202 4.17 -10.65 -13.11
C GLU A 202 3.05 -9.97 -13.92
N TYR A 203 3.33 -8.82 -14.54
CA TYR A 203 2.37 -8.17 -15.41
C TYR A 203 2.06 -9.00 -16.65
N ALA A 204 3.04 -9.70 -17.22
CA ALA A 204 2.83 -10.58 -18.35
C ALA A 204 1.89 -11.74 -17.98
N GLU A 205 2.11 -12.39 -16.83
CA GLU A 205 1.26 -13.46 -16.31
C GLU A 205 -0.18 -12.96 -16.06
N GLU A 206 -0.33 -11.85 -15.34
CA GLU A 206 -1.64 -11.27 -15.02
C GLU A 206 -2.40 -10.82 -16.27
N LEU A 207 -1.71 -10.22 -17.26
CA LEU A 207 -2.34 -9.84 -18.52
C LEU A 207 -2.72 -11.06 -19.35
N THR A 208 -1.88 -12.11 -19.39
CA THR A 208 -2.20 -13.38 -20.08
C THR A 208 -3.50 -13.95 -19.54
N ARG A 209 -3.60 -14.05 -18.21
CA ARG A 209 -4.80 -14.49 -17.48
C ARG A 209 -6.03 -13.64 -17.85
N LEU A 210 -5.94 -12.33 -17.60
CA LEU A 210 -7.10 -11.44 -17.73
C LEU A 210 -7.56 -11.24 -19.18
N SER A 211 -6.63 -11.19 -20.14
CA SER A 211 -6.93 -10.89 -21.54
C SER A 211 -7.03 -12.13 -22.42
N LYS A 212 -6.60 -13.30 -21.94
CA LYS A 212 -6.44 -14.55 -22.70
C LYS A 212 -5.52 -14.43 -23.91
N GLY A 213 -4.69 -13.40 -23.98
CA GLY A 213 -3.69 -13.23 -25.03
C GLY A 213 -2.41 -13.99 -24.71
N THR A 214 -1.70 -14.43 -25.75
CA THR A 214 -0.42 -15.13 -25.63
C THR A 214 0.74 -14.14 -25.60
N VAL A 215 1.66 -14.31 -24.66
CA VAL A 215 2.93 -13.56 -24.63
C VAL A 215 3.86 -14.11 -25.71
N ILE A 216 4.33 -13.25 -26.61
CA ILE A 216 5.27 -13.62 -27.68
C ILE A 216 6.72 -13.34 -27.26
N ASP A 217 6.97 -12.14 -26.73
CA ASP A 217 8.32 -11.67 -26.39
C ASP A 217 8.26 -10.62 -25.29
N ILE A 218 9.18 -10.71 -24.33
CA ILE A 218 9.38 -9.72 -23.27
C ILE A 218 10.72 -9.05 -23.51
N LYS A 219 10.69 -7.75 -23.79
CA LYS A 219 11.89 -6.96 -24.08
C LYS A 219 12.48 -6.36 -22.81
N PRO A 220 13.81 -6.18 -22.75
CA PRO A 220 14.48 -5.52 -21.62
C PRO A 220 14.06 -4.05 -21.47
N SER A 221 13.46 -3.44 -22.50
CA SER A 221 12.87 -2.10 -22.45
C SER A 221 11.51 -2.04 -21.72
N ASN A 222 11.22 -3.02 -20.86
CA ASN A 222 9.95 -3.21 -20.15
C ASN A 222 8.73 -3.21 -21.08
N THR A 223 8.90 -3.79 -22.27
CA THR A 223 7.85 -3.86 -23.30
C THR A 223 7.50 -5.32 -23.56
N ILE A 224 6.21 -5.64 -23.46
CA ILE A 224 5.70 -6.99 -23.70
C ILE A 224 4.94 -6.98 -25.02
N ILE A 225 5.20 -7.95 -25.90
CA ILE A 225 4.44 -8.15 -27.14
C ILE A 225 3.42 -9.25 -26.88
N PHE A 226 2.15 -8.89 -27.00
CA PHE A 226 1.03 -9.81 -26.88
C PHE A 226 0.40 -10.12 -28.23
N TYR A 227 -0.02 -11.36 -28.41
CA TYR A 227 -0.82 -11.85 -29.51
C TYR A 227 -2.21 -12.24 -29.01
N ARG A 228 -3.25 -11.96 -29.80
CA ARG A 228 -4.64 -12.18 -29.40
C ARG A 228 -5.13 -13.64 -29.52
N GLY A 229 -4.48 -14.47 -30.34
CA GLY A 229 -4.95 -15.80 -30.77
C GLY A 229 -5.48 -15.83 -32.21
N LYS A 230 -5.45 -16.99 -32.87
CA LYS A 230 -5.95 -17.14 -34.25
C LYS A 230 -7.48 -16.94 -34.30
N ASN A 231 -8.18 -17.44 -33.29
CA ASN A 231 -9.64 -17.44 -33.17
C ASN A 231 -10.19 -16.33 -32.26
N TYR A 232 -9.60 -15.14 -32.31
CA TYR A 232 -10.02 -14.07 -31.41
C TYR A 232 -11.47 -13.61 -31.67
N VAL A 233 -12.31 -13.77 -30.65
CA VAL A 233 -13.67 -13.21 -30.60
C VAL A 233 -13.69 -12.11 -29.55
N GLN A 234 -14.27 -10.96 -29.90
CA GLN A 234 -14.41 -9.86 -28.96
C GLN A 234 -15.26 -10.30 -27.76
N PRO A 235 -14.74 -10.24 -26.52
CA PRO A 235 -15.51 -10.66 -25.36
C PRO A 235 -16.68 -9.70 -25.11
N LYS A 236 -17.83 -10.25 -24.72
CA LYS A 236 -19.04 -9.47 -24.38
C LYS A 236 -18.77 -8.49 -23.23
N VAL A 237 -17.94 -8.89 -22.27
CA VAL A 237 -17.45 -8.05 -21.19
C VAL A 237 -15.98 -7.73 -21.46
N MET A 238 -15.70 -6.49 -21.89
CA MET A 238 -14.37 -6.06 -22.31
C MET A 238 -13.37 -5.85 -21.16
N SER A 239 -13.86 -5.64 -19.94
CA SER A 239 -13.04 -5.51 -18.74
C SER A 239 -13.46 -6.59 -17.76
N PRO A 240 -12.63 -7.63 -17.52
CA PRO A 240 -12.99 -8.71 -16.61
C PRO A 240 -13.31 -8.19 -15.20
N PRO A 241 -14.33 -8.75 -14.52
CA PRO A 241 -14.72 -8.36 -13.17
C PRO A 241 -13.65 -8.67 -12.13
N ASP A 242 -12.75 -9.62 -12.44
CA ASP A 242 -11.64 -10.04 -11.57
C ASP A 242 -10.49 -9.02 -11.51
N THR A 243 -10.68 -7.83 -12.09
CA THR A 243 -9.68 -6.76 -12.09
C THR A 243 -9.97 -5.69 -11.05
N LEU A 244 -8.90 -5.09 -10.52
CA LEU A 244 -9.03 -3.91 -9.67
C LEU A 244 -9.55 -2.70 -10.48
N SER A 245 -10.38 -1.89 -9.83
CA SER A 245 -10.73 -0.56 -10.36
C SER A 245 -9.51 0.37 -10.42
N LYS A 246 -9.55 1.38 -11.31
CA LYS A 246 -8.45 2.35 -11.50
C LYS A 246 -7.99 3.04 -10.20
N GLN A 247 -8.92 3.38 -9.30
CA GLN A 247 -8.60 4.01 -8.01
C GLN A 247 -7.96 3.01 -7.04
N LYS A 248 -8.55 1.82 -6.89
CA LYS A 248 -8.02 0.76 -6.02
C LYS A 248 -6.62 0.31 -6.45
N ALA A 249 -6.35 0.23 -7.75
CA ALA A 249 -5.02 -0.08 -8.28
C ALA A 249 -3.96 0.97 -7.88
N LEU A 250 -4.33 2.25 -7.89
CA LEU A 250 -3.44 3.32 -7.41
C LEU A 250 -3.20 3.25 -5.90
N GLU A 251 -4.22 2.88 -5.12
CA GLU A 251 -4.08 2.67 -3.68
C GLU A 251 -3.17 1.50 -3.36
N LYS A 252 -3.34 0.36 -4.05
CA LYS A 252 -2.45 -0.80 -3.95
C LYS A 252 -0.99 -0.39 -4.14
N TYR A 253 -0.69 0.34 -5.22
CA TYR A 253 0.66 0.86 -5.48
C TYR A 253 1.19 1.74 -4.33
N ARG A 254 0.37 2.63 -3.74
CA ARG A 254 0.78 3.46 -2.61
C ARG A 254 1.13 2.63 -1.37
N TYR A 255 0.37 1.57 -1.11
CA TYR A 255 0.65 0.66 0.00
C TYR A 255 1.93 -0.15 -0.24
N GLU A 256 2.14 -0.66 -1.46
CA GLU A 256 3.39 -1.36 -1.83
C GLU A 256 4.62 -0.44 -1.67
N GLN A 257 4.56 0.79 -2.18
CA GLN A 257 5.64 1.76 -2.00
C GLN A 257 5.90 2.07 -0.52
N SER A 258 4.84 2.16 0.27
CA SER A 258 4.97 2.37 1.73
C SER A 258 5.56 1.16 2.43
N LEU A 259 5.26 -0.06 1.94
CA LEU A 259 5.78 -1.31 2.48
C LEU A 259 7.28 -1.41 2.21
N GLU A 260 7.71 -1.17 0.97
CA GLU A 260 9.14 -1.16 0.61
C GLU A 260 9.95 -0.18 1.44
N HIS A 261 9.48 1.06 1.60
CA HIS A 261 10.17 2.03 2.43
C HIS A 261 10.21 1.60 3.91
N THR A 262 9.15 0.95 4.41
CA THR A 262 9.11 0.45 5.79
C THR A 262 10.05 -0.74 5.98
N SER A 263 10.14 -1.64 5.00
CA SER A 263 11.05 -2.78 5.01
C SER A 263 12.52 -2.34 4.97
N GLN A 264 12.89 -1.43 4.05
CA GLN A 264 14.23 -0.81 4.03
C GLN A 264 14.58 -0.09 5.34
N PHE A 265 13.58 0.50 6.00
CA PHE A 265 13.79 1.14 7.30
C PHE A 265 14.01 0.11 8.42
N ILE A 266 13.33 -1.03 8.37
CA ILE A 266 13.56 -2.15 9.30
C ILE A 266 14.97 -2.69 9.13
N GLU A 267 15.41 -2.98 7.90
CA GLU A 267 16.77 -3.47 7.61
C GLU A 267 17.85 -2.54 8.17
N LYS A 268 17.68 -1.22 8.01
CA LYS A 268 18.61 -0.22 8.56
C LYS A 268 18.68 -0.28 10.08
N LEU A 269 17.53 -0.43 10.75
CA LEU A 269 17.46 -0.51 12.20
C LEU A 269 17.99 -1.84 12.75
N GLU A 270 17.82 -2.95 12.02
CA GLU A 270 18.37 -4.25 12.38
C GLU A 270 19.90 -4.21 12.31
N LYS A 271 20.47 -3.63 11.25
CA LYS A 271 21.93 -3.37 11.17
C LYS A 271 22.43 -2.46 12.30
N GLU A 272 21.75 -1.36 12.59
CA GLU A 272 22.10 -0.46 13.70
C GLU A 272 22.10 -1.20 15.05
N LEU A 273 21.15 -2.13 15.25
CA LEU A 273 21.06 -2.94 16.46
C LEU A 273 22.21 -3.95 16.56
N GLU A 274 22.51 -4.65 15.46
CA GLU A 274 23.61 -5.61 15.40
C GLU A 274 24.96 -4.95 15.65
N ASP A 275 25.21 -3.81 15.02
CA ASP A 275 26.48 -3.07 15.17
C ASP A 275 26.65 -2.55 16.60
N TYR A 276 25.57 -2.09 17.23
CA TYR A 276 25.59 -1.73 18.65
C TYR A 276 25.90 -2.94 19.55
N GLN A 277 25.29 -4.10 19.28
CA GLN A 277 25.53 -5.32 20.06
C GLN A 277 26.98 -5.80 19.92
N LYS A 278 27.53 -5.78 18.70
CA LYS A 278 28.96 -6.07 18.45
C LYS A 278 29.86 -5.13 19.22
N HIS A 279 29.57 -3.82 19.19
CA HIS A 279 30.34 -2.83 19.96
C HIS A 279 30.28 -3.13 21.46
N VAL A 280 29.10 -3.36 22.03
CA VAL A 280 28.98 -3.71 23.46
C VAL A 280 29.75 -5.00 23.81
N ALA A 281 29.72 -6.01 22.94
CA ALA A 281 30.46 -7.25 23.14
C ALA A 281 31.98 -7.04 23.12
N LEU A 282 32.50 -6.25 22.17
CA LEU A 282 33.94 -5.92 22.10
C LEU A 282 34.41 -5.17 23.34
N PHE A 283 33.63 -4.20 23.84
CA PHE A 283 33.98 -3.46 25.05
C PHE A 283 33.99 -4.36 26.29
N LYS A 284 32.98 -5.22 26.46
CA LYS A 284 32.93 -6.19 27.57
C LYS A 284 34.11 -7.17 27.54
N ASN A 285 34.50 -7.65 26.36
CA ASN A 285 35.65 -8.56 26.24
C ASN A 285 36.98 -7.86 26.59
N ARG A 286 37.11 -6.56 26.30
CA ARG A 286 38.29 -5.77 26.67
C ARG A 286 38.39 -5.51 28.17
N GLU A 287 37.26 -5.23 28.83
CA GLU A 287 37.18 -5.06 30.28
C GLU A 287 37.46 -6.38 31.03
N GLY A 288 36.97 -7.52 30.50
CA GLY A 288 37.26 -8.83 31.08
C GLY A 288 38.71 -9.32 30.92
N ALA A 289 39.43 -8.84 29.90
CA ALA A 289 40.85 -9.17 29.71
C ALA A 289 41.77 -8.34 30.62
N THR A 290 41.38 -7.10 30.96
CA THR A 290 42.18 -6.21 31.80
C THR A 290 42.08 -6.52 33.30
N SER A 291 41.07 -7.27 33.74
CA SER A 291 40.93 -7.71 35.14
C SER A 291 41.70 -8.99 35.50
N VAL A 292 42.26 -9.72 34.52
CA VAL A 292 43.00 -10.98 34.75
C VAL A 292 44.49 -10.73 35.01
N ASP A 293 45.04 -9.62 34.52
CA ASP A 293 46.47 -9.31 34.66
C ASP A 293 46.84 -8.62 35.99
N GLU A 294 45.87 -8.12 36.78
CA GLU A 294 46.15 -7.45 38.07
C GLU A 294 46.13 -8.38 39.31
N GLU A 295 45.81 -9.68 39.17
CA GLU A 295 45.69 -10.60 40.31
C GLU A 295 46.92 -11.53 40.51
N THR A 296 48.03 -11.35 39.77
CA THR A 296 49.21 -12.25 39.84
C THR A 296 50.51 -11.64 40.40
N THR A 297 50.49 -10.45 41.00
CA THR A 297 51.70 -9.84 41.59
C THR A 297 51.54 -9.38 43.03
N VAL A 298 51.16 -10.26 43.95
CA VAL A 298 51.42 -10.07 45.40
C VAL A 298 51.71 -11.44 46.03
N ASP A 299 52.99 -11.68 46.33
CA ASP A 299 53.55 -12.42 47.47
C ASP A 299 54.79 -13.24 47.10
N ASP A 300 55.97 -12.71 47.44
CA ASP A 300 56.93 -13.41 48.33
C ASP A 300 58.21 -12.57 48.48
N ARG A 301 58.34 -11.84 49.61
CA ARG A 301 59.64 -11.48 50.19
C ARG A 301 59.48 -11.28 51.70
N THR A 302 59.59 -12.37 52.45
CA THR A 302 59.98 -12.29 53.86
C THR A 302 61.11 -13.26 54.20
N VAL A 303 62.08 -12.70 54.94
CA VAL A 303 63.05 -13.32 55.87
C VAL A 303 64.44 -13.69 55.31
N THR A 304 65.46 -12.94 55.77
CA THR A 304 66.65 -13.41 56.53
C THR A 304 67.45 -12.16 56.94
N SER A 305 67.31 -11.65 58.17
CA SER A 305 68.01 -12.02 59.41
C SER A 305 69.44 -11.46 59.54
N TYR A 306 69.58 -10.46 60.44
CA TYR A 306 70.57 -10.36 61.51
C TYR A 306 71.97 -11.00 61.34
N SER A 307 73.02 -10.17 61.34
CA SER A 307 74.06 -10.07 62.41
C SER A 307 75.48 -9.84 61.88
N GLU A 308 76.16 -8.93 62.61
CA GLU A 308 77.60 -8.58 62.69
C GLU A 308 78.27 -7.81 61.54
#